data_AF-A0A8S4GG33-F1
#
_entry.id   AF-A0A8S4GG33-F1
#
_cell.length_a   1.000
_cell.length_b   1.000
_cell.length_c   1.000
_cell.angle_alpha   90.00
_cell.angle_beta   90.00
_cell.angle_gamma   90.00
#
_symmetry.space_group_name_H-M   'P 1'
#
loop_
_entity.id
_entity.type
_entity.pdbx_description
1 polymer ?
#
loop_
_entity_poly.entity_id
_entity_poly.type
_entity_poly.pdbx_seq_one_letter_code
_entity_poly.pdbx_strand_id
1 'polypeptide(L)'
;MCNISKTNTGLKISITDIIKTSAAGREQPILFLPYFIENPNICPASTINDYMDVTSQLRPVNIDNLIISFKKPHKPASSQTLSRWIKQTLAESGVDVSVFSAHSTRHAAACFETIQGQNAPIVY
;
A
#
# COMPACT_ATOMS: atom_id res chain seq x y z
N MET A 1 -3.42 -4.68 -16.85
CA MET A 1 -3.98 -5.84 -16.11
C MET A 1 -3.64 -5.65 -14.64
N CYS A 2 -4.63 -5.66 -13.74
CA CYS A 2 -4.37 -5.46 -12.31
C CYS A 2 -3.69 -6.69 -11.69
N ASN A 3 -2.53 -6.50 -11.07
CA ASN A 3 -1.79 -7.56 -10.34
C ASN A 3 -2.42 -7.93 -8.98
N ILE A 4 -3.73 -7.73 -8.82
CA ILE A 4 -4.46 -7.88 -7.57
C ILE A 4 -5.51 -8.97 -7.74
N SER A 5 -5.43 -10.02 -6.92
CA SER A 5 -6.35 -11.15 -6.93
C SER A 5 -7.07 -11.26 -5.59
N LYS A 6 -8.41 -11.32 -5.63
CA LYS A 6 -9.24 -11.50 -4.43
C LYS A 6 -9.23 -12.98 -4.02
N THR A 7 -9.10 -13.26 -2.73
CA THR A 7 -9.27 -14.60 -2.15
C THR A 7 -10.35 -14.57 -1.07
N ASN A 8 -10.76 -15.75 -0.56
CA ASN A 8 -11.74 -15.84 0.52
C ASN A 8 -11.23 -15.24 1.84
N THR A 9 -9.90 -15.14 2.01
CA THR A 9 -9.25 -14.73 3.26
C THR A 9 -8.60 -13.34 3.17
N GLY A 10 -8.51 -12.74 1.97
CA GLY A 10 -7.86 -11.45 1.79
C GLY A 10 -7.61 -11.08 0.34
N LEU A 11 -6.60 -10.23 0.13
CA LEU A 11 -6.10 -9.84 -1.19
C LEU A 11 -4.66 -10.31 -1.39
N LYS A 12 -4.36 -10.82 -2.59
CA LYS A 12 -3.01 -11.13 -3.04
C LYS A 12 -2.59 -10.11 -4.09
N ILE A 13 -1.46 -9.46 -3.88
CA ILE A 13 -0.88 -8.49 -4.81
C ILE A 13 0.47 -9.02 -5.28
N SER A 14 0.56 -9.31 -6.58
CA SER A 14 1.79 -9.80 -7.20
C SER A 14 2.70 -8.63 -7.56
N ILE A 15 3.91 -8.60 -7.02
CA ILE A 15 4.90 -7.58 -7.35
C ILE A 15 5.68 -8.08 -8.56
N THR A 16 5.33 -7.61 -9.76
CA THR A 16 5.97 -8.07 -11.01
C THR A 16 7.28 -7.36 -11.30
N ASP A 17 7.46 -6.16 -10.75
CA ASP A 17 8.63 -5.33 -10.98
C ASP A 17 9.83 -5.84 -10.16
N ILE A 18 11.03 -5.71 -10.72
CA ILE A 18 12.28 -6.04 -10.03
C ILE A 18 12.51 -4.99 -8.93
N ILE A 19 12.54 -5.44 -7.68
CA ILE A 19 12.84 -4.60 -6.51
C ILE A 19 14.21 -4.95 -5.93
N LYS A 20 14.69 -4.14 -4.98
CA LYS A 20 16.00 -4.34 -4.34
C LYS A 20 16.21 -5.74 -3.75
N THR A 21 15.14 -6.43 -3.37
CA THR A 21 15.17 -7.78 -2.79
C THR A 21 15.01 -8.90 -3.83
N SER A 22 14.75 -8.58 -5.10
CA SER A 22 14.68 -9.55 -6.19
C SER A 22 16.09 -10.05 -6.58
N ALA A 23 16.21 -11.31 -6.96
CA ALA A 23 17.45 -11.91 -7.45
C ALA A 23 17.16 -12.95 -8.53
N ALA A 24 18.15 -13.23 -9.39
CA ALA A 24 18.02 -14.27 -10.41
C ALA A 24 17.71 -15.64 -9.75
N GLY A 25 16.67 -16.31 -10.24
CA GLY A 25 16.21 -17.59 -9.69
C GLY A 25 15.36 -17.49 -8.41
N ARG A 26 15.11 -16.29 -7.87
CA ARG A 26 14.14 -16.10 -6.78
C ARG A 26 12.77 -15.74 -7.33
N GLU A 27 11.73 -16.32 -6.75
CA GLU A 27 10.35 -15.93 -7.04
C GLU A 27 10.11 -14.48 -6.63
N GLN A 28 9.32 -13.77 -7.43
CA GLN A 28 8.93 -12.41 -7.08
C GLN A 28 7.97 -12.43 -5.88
N PRO A 29 8.05 -11.44 -4.98
CA PRO A 29 7.26 -11.44 -3.77
C PRO A 29 5.76 -11.21 -4.06
N ILE A 30 4.94 -11.88 -3.25
CA ILE A 30 3.49 -11.69 -3.21
C ILE A 30 3.15 -11.01 -1.88
N LEU A 31 2.54 -9.84 -1.94
CA LEU A 31 1.98 -9.18 -0.77
C LEU A 31 0.60 -9.76 -0.48
N PHE A 32 0.42 -10.34 0.69
CA PHE A 32 -0.88 -10.82 1.17
C PHE A 32 -1.45 -9.86 2.22
N LEU A 33 -2.65 -9.35 1.96
CA LEU A 33 -3.41 -8.50 2.89
C LEU A 33 -4.63 -9.28 3.38
N PRO A 34 -4.63 -9.78 4.63
CA PRO A 34 -5.79 -10.48 5.17
C PRO A 34 -6.97 -9.51 5.37
N TYR A 35 -8.19 -10.02 5.29
CA TYR A 35 -9.36 -9.26 5.73
C TYR A 35 -9.33 -9.12 7.26
N PHE A 36 -9.42 -7.88 7.73
CA PHE A 36 -9.60 -7.58 9.14
C PHE A 36 -11.10 -7.45 9.43
N ILE A 37 -11.67 -8.54 9.91
CA ILE A 37 -13.13 -8.72 10.04
C ILE A 37 -13.63 -8.02 11.32
N GLU A 38 -12.78 -7.93 12.34
CA GLU A 38 -13.05 -7.36 13.64
C GLU A 38 -13.38 -5.86 13.55
N ASN A 39 -12.73 -5.14 12.64
CA ASN A 39 -13.07 -3.76 12.34
C ASN A 39 -12.87 -3.44 10.85
N PRO A 40 -13.93 -3.57 10.04
CA PRO A 40 -13.87 -3.29 8.60
C PRO A 40 -13.43 -1.86 8.25
N ASN A 41 -13.66 -0.88 9.13
CA ASN A 41 -13.33 0.53 8.88
C ASN A 41 -11.82 0.78 8.80
N ILE A 42 -10.99 -0.13 9.33
CA ILE A 42 -9.52 -0.02 9.26
C ILE A 42 -8.90 -1.12 8.40
N CYS A 43 -9.71 -1.93 7.72
CA CYS A 43 -9.26 -3.08 6.94
C CYS A 43 -8.68 -2.63 5.57
N PRO A 44 -7.36 -2.76 5.34
CA PRO A 44 -6.76 -2.31 4.08
C PRO A 44 -7.27 -3.12 2.88
N ALA A 45 -7.53 -4.41 3.06
CA ALA A 45 -8.01 -5.30 2.00
C ALA A 45 -9.41 -4.89 1.52
N SER A 46 -10.32 -4.59 2.44
CA SER A 46 -11.67 -4.11 2.10
C SER A 46 -11.61 -2.74 1.45
N THR A 47 -10.81 -1.81 1.99
CA THR A 47 -10.63 -0.48 1.41
C THR A 47 -10.12 -0.53 -0.04
N ILE A 48 -9.18 -1.43 -0.35
CA ILE A 48 -8.66 -1.58 -1.72
C ILE A 48 -9.76 -2.10 -2.66
N ASN A 49 -10.58 -3.05 -2.22
CA ASN A 49 -11.72 -3.54 -3.01
C ASN A 49 -12.71 -2.42 -3.33
N ASP A 50 -13.17 -1.72 -2.29
CA ASP A 50 -14.14 -0.64 -2.43
C ASP A 50 -13.59 0.47 -3.34
N TYR A 51 -12.30 0.80 -3.18
CA TYR A 51 -11.64 1.79 -4.01
C TYR A 51 -11.59 1.37 -5.48
N MET A 52 -11.27 0.11 -5.79
CA MET A 52 -11.27 -0.39 -7.17
C MET A 52 -12.67 -0.31 -7.78
N ASP A 53 -13.70 -0.67 -7.01
CA ASP A 53 -15.08 -0.68 -7.49
C ASP A 53 -15.58 0.74 -7.78
N VAL A 54 -15.34 1.70 -6.88
CA VAL A 54 -15.70 3.12 -7.05
C VAL A 54 -14.94 3.78 -8.20
N THR A 55 -13.67 3.42 -8.38
CA THR A 55 -12.83 4.03 -9.43
C THR A 55 -12.92 3.34 -10.79
N SER A 56 -13.61 2.20 -10.89
CA SER A 56 -13.71 1.37 -12.09
C SER A 56 -14.11 2.17 -13.34
N GLN A 57 -15.09 3.07 -13.21
CA GLN A 57 -15.60 3.90 -14.32
C GLN A 57 -14.69 5.08 -14.68
N LEU A 58 -13.78 5.46 -13.79
CA LEU A 58 -12.87 6.60 -13.96
C LEU A 58 -11.52 6.19 -14.54
N ARG A 59 -11.20 4.89 -14.53
CA ARG A 59 -9.89 4.36 -14.93
C ARG A 59 -9.73 4.38 -16.45
N PRO A 60 -8.73 5.11 -16.98
CA PRO A 60 -8.36 5.03 -18.39
C PRO A 60 -7.82 3.66 -18.76
N VAL A 61 -8.01 3.24 -20.01
CA VAL A 61 -7.62 1.92 -20.54
C VAL A 61 -6.11 1.61 -20.38
N ASN A 62 -5.26 2.64 -20.31
CA ASN A 62 -3.79 2.50 -20.23
C ASN A 62 -3.21 2.87 -18.85
N ILE A 63 -3.97 2.73 -17.76
CA ILE A 63 -3.47 2.97 -16.41
C ILE A 63 -3.65 1.72 -15.54
N ASP A 64 -2.52 1.09 -15.22
CA ASP A 64 -2.46 -0.07 -14.33
C ASP A 64 -2.15 0.29 -12.87
N ASN A 65 -1.89 1.57 -12.57
CA ASN A 65 -1.62 2.02 -11.21
C ASN A 65 -2.88 1.89 -10.34
N LEU A 66 -2.71 1.37 -9.12
CA LEU A 66 -3.79 1.28 -8.15
C LEU A 66 -4.35 2.68 -7.86
N ILE A 67 -3.51 3.62 -7.42
CA ILE A 67 -3.96 4.96 -7.00
C ILE A 67 -3.96 5.94 -8.18
N ILE A 68 -5.11 6.56 -8.43
CA ILE A 68 -5.32 7.57 -9.47
C ILE A 68 -5.60 8.94 -8.86
N SER A 69 -5.32 10.01 -9.61
CA SER A 69 -5.64 11.39 -9.23
C SER A 69 -7.15 11.65 -9.31
N PHE A 70 -7.67 12.45 -8.39
CA PHE A 70 -9.07 12.87 -8.38
C PHE A 70 -9.39 13.93 -9.44
N LYS A 71 -8.38 14.64 -9.97
CA LYS A 71 -8.58 15.69 -11.00
C LYS A 71 -8.55 15.07 -12.40
N LYS A 72 -9.48 15.49 -13.27
CA LYS A 72 -9.44 15.14 -14.70
C LYS A 72 -8.23 15.80 -15.40
N PRO A 73 -7.55 15.10 -16.32
CA PRO A 73 -7.67 13.67 -16.63
C PRO A 73 -7.14 12.80 -15.48
N HIS A 74 -7.85 11.71 -15.14
CA HIS A 74 -7.55 10.79 -14.02
C HIS A 74 -6.26 9.98 -14.25
N LYS A 75 -5.12 10.67 -14.13
CA LYS A 75 -3.76 10.13 -14.30
C LYS A 75 -3.29 9.37 -13.05
N PRO A 76 -2.23 8.55 -13.14
CA PRO A 76 -1.65 7.92 -11.97
C PRO A 76 -1.20 8.96 -10.95
N ALA A 77 -1.42 8.72 -9.66
CA ALA A 77 -0.91 9.60 -8.62
C ALA A 77 0.62 9.50 -8.55
N SER A 78 1.33 10.62 -8.62
CA SER A 78 2.79 10.64 -8.44
C SER A 78 3.18 10.41 -6.98
N SER A 79 4.41 9.93 -6.74
CA SER A 79 4.96 9.76 -5.38
C SER A 79 4.88 11.06 -4.54
N GLN A 80 5.11 12.23 -5.17
CA GLN A 80 4.97 13.53 -4.52
C GLN A 80 3.53 13.83 -4.10
N THR A 81 2.56 13.42 -4.93
CA THR A 81 1.14 13.62 -4.64
C THR A 81 0.71 12.74 -3.47
N LEU A 82 1.08 11.46 -3.49
CA LEU A 82 0.84 10.53 -2.40
C LEU A 82 1.48 11.02 -1.10
N SER A 83 2.73 11.50 -1.16
CA SER A 83 3.43 12.06 0.01
C SER A 83 2.69 13.27 0.61
N ARG A 84 2.11 14.13 -0.24
CA ARG A 84 1.28 15.26 0.24
C ARG A 84 0.00 14.78 0.90
N TRP A 85 -0.72 13.84 0.29
CA TRP A 85 -1.95 13.28 0.87
C TRP A 85 -1.69 12.61 2.22
N ILE A 86 -0.63 11.82 2.34
CA ILE A 86 -0.26 11.20 3.62
C ILE A 86 0.00 12.26 4.70
N LYS A 87 0.78 13.30 4.39
CA LYS A 87 1.02 14.40 5.34
C LYS A 87 -0.26 15.12 5.72
N GLN A 88 -1.13 15.41 4.74
CA GLN A 88 -2.40 16.06 4.99
C GLN A 88 -3.30 15.22 5.90
N THR A 89 -3.42 13.92 5.63
CA THR A 89 -4.19 13.00 6.47
C THR A 89 -3.63 12.90 7.89
N LEU A 90 -2.31 12.92 8.06
CA LEU A 90 -1.68 12.97 9.39
C LEU A 90 -2.07 14.25 10.14
N ALA A 91 -1.98 15.42 9.48
CA ALA A 91 -2.36 16.69 10.08
C ALA A 91 -3.84 16.74 10.46
N GLU A 92 -4.73 16.27 9.58
CA GLU A 92 -6.17 16.17 9.83
C GLU A 92 -6.50 15.21 10.99
N SER A 93 -5.64 14.21 11.23
CA SER A 93 -5.76 13.29 12.36
C SER A 93 -5.16 13.84 13.67
N GLY A 94 -4.68 15.09 13.68
CA GLY A 94 -4.07 15.72 14.85
C GLY A 94 -2.60 15.36 15.10
N VAL A 95 -1.93 14.71 14.15
CA VAL A 95 -0.50 14.37 14.25
C VAL A 95 0.35 15.58 13.85
N ASP A 96 1.38 15.87 14.63
CA ASP A 96 2.32 16.96 14.33
C ASP A 96 3.20 16.63 13.12
N VAL A 97 2.86 17.26 11.98
CA VAL A 97 3.55 17.06 10.71
C VAL A 97 4.89 17.78 10.58
N SER A 98 5.27 18.60 11.57
CA SER A 98 6.63 19.17 11.64
C SER A 98 7.65 18.12 12.09
N VAL A 99 7.20 17.16 12.90
CA VAL A 99 7.99 16.03 13.40
C VAL A 99 7.78 14.79 12.52
N PHE A 100 6.53 14.52 12.14
CA PHE A 100 6.16 13.32 11.39
C PHE A 100 5.91 13.61 9.92
N SER A 101 6.62 12.91 9.04
CA SER A 101 6.48 13.06 7.59
C SER A 101 5.85 11.82 6.96
N ALA A 102 5.59 11.88 5.65
CA ALA A 102 5.22 10.69 4.88
C ALA A 102 6.27 9.55 4.98
N HIS A 103 7.52 9.85 5.34
CA HIS A 103 8.54 8.82 5.56
C HIS A 103 8.45 8.19 6.97
N SER A 104 7.78 8.85 7.93
CA SER A 104 7.57 8.31 9.28
C SER A 104 6.61 7.11 9.27
N THR A 105 5.65 7.05 8.33
CA THR A 105 4.75 5.90 8.17
C THR A 105 5.52 4.63 7.77
N ARG A 106 6.54 4.77 6.91
CA ARG A 106 7.42 3.65 6.53
C ARG A 106 8.17 3.08 7.73
N HIS A 107 8.73 3.95 8.58
CA HIS A 107 9.43 3.51 9.79
C HIS A 107 8.48 2.85 10.79
N ALA A 108 7.28 3.40 10.99
CA ALA A 108 6.29 2.82 11.89
C ALA A 108 5.90 1.39 11.45
N ALA A 109 5.70 1.16 10.16
CA ALA A 109 5.43 -0.17 9.60
C ALA A 109 6.58 -1.16 9.86
N ALA A 110 7.83 -0.74 9.60
CA ALA A 110 9.01 -1.59 9.81
C ALA A 110 9.26 -1.91 11.30
N CYS A 111 8.99 -0.97 12.21
CA CYS A 111 9.09 -1.22 13.64
C CYS A 111 8.11 -2.32 14.09
N PHE A 112 6.90 -2.37 13.54
CA PHE A 112 5.95 -3.45 13.85
C PHE A 112 6.47 -4.82 13.38
N GLU A 113 7.08 -4.90 12.20
CA GLU A 113 7.71 -6.13 11.70
C GLU A 113 8.87 -6.59 12.60
N THR A 114 9.64 -5.64 13.14
CA THR A 114 10.77 -5.93 14.04
C THR A 114 10.29 -6.46 15.40
N ILE A 115 9.16 -5.95 15.90
CA ILE A 115 8.54 -6.39 17.16
C ILE A 115 7.97 -7.82 17.03
N GLN A 116 7.53 -8.22 15.84
CA GLN A 116 7.07 -9.59 15.55
C GLN A 116 8.23 -10.55 15.19
N GLY A 117 9.45 -10.04 15.02
CA GLY A 117 10.61 -10.74 14.50
C GLY A 117 11.69 -11.04 15.53
N GLN A 118 11.35 -11.52 16.72
CA GLN A 118 12.34 -12.02 17.68
C GLN A 118 12.54 -13.53 17.50
N ASN A 119 13.27 -13.93 16.46
CA ASN A 119 13.96 -15.23 16.30
C ASN A 119 14.84 -15.29 15.03
N ALA A 120 15.78 -14.36 14.84
CA ALA A 120 16.93 -14.62 13.96
C ALA A 120 18.15 -13.81 14.41
N PRO A 121 19.30 -14.44 14.73
CA PRO A 121 20.46 -13.73 15.23
C PRO A 121 21.15 -13.03 14.06
N ILE A 122 21.29 -11.71 14.17
CA ILE A 122 22.16 -10.92 13.30
C ILE A 122 23.55 -10.94 13.97
N VAL A 123 24.47 -11.73 13.42
CA VAL A 123 25.90 -11.62 13.71
C VAL A 123 26.46 -10.57 12.74
N TYR A 124 27.28 -9.66 13.29
CA TYR A 124 27.97 -8.56 12.61
C TYR A 124 28.67 -8.94 11.31
#